data_AF-A0A968A853-F1
#
_entry.id   AF-A0A968A853-F1
#
_cell.length_a   1.000
_cell.length_b   1.000
_cell.length_c   1.000
_cell.angle_alpha   90.00
_cell.angle_beta   90.00
_cell.angle_gamma   90.00
#
_symmetry.space_group_name_H-M   'P 1'
#
loop_
_entity.id
_entity.type
_entity.pdbx_description
1 polymer ?
#
loop_
_entity_poly.entity_id
_entity_poly.type
_entity_poly.pdbx_seq_one_letter_code
_entity_poly.pdbx_strand_id
1 'polypeptide(L)'
;MYLKFLLYLPSDYHNSEQKWPLVLFLHGIGERGTDLELVKLFGIPKEIEEGVEFPFLVVSPQCPEDTIWANELDALHALLGDII
;
A
#
# COMPACT_ATOMS: atom_id res chain seq x y z
N MET A 1 -8.00 -14.20 4.03
CA MET A 1 -6.89 -14.33 3.06
C MET A 1 -6.16 -13.01 3.09
N TYR A 2 -4.90 -12.99 3.50
CA TYR A 2 -4.18 -11.72 3.73
C TYR A 2 -3.49 -11.27 2.45
N LEU A 3 -3.71 -10.02 2.04
CA LEU A 3 -2.97 -9.40 0.94
C LEU A 3 -1.55 -9.10 1.43
N LYS A 4 -0.55 -9.37 0.58
CA LYS A 4 0.79 -8.81 0.78
C LYS A 4 0.72 -7.32 0.47
N PHE A 5 1.46 -6.49 1.20
CA PHE A 5 1.44 -5.04 1.01
C PHE A 5 2.77 -4.39 1.36
N LEU A 6 2.99 -3.21 0.80
CA LEU A 6 4.00 -2.25 1.25
C LEU A 6 3.34 -1.22 2.17
N LEU A 7 4.05 -0.84 3.23
CA LEU A 7 3.64 0.20 4.16
C LEU A 7 4.74 1.26 4.23
N TYR A 8 4.37 2.50 3.96
CA TYR A 8 5.19 3.66 4.23
C TYR A 8 4.65 4.42 5.43
N LEU A 9 5.57 4.79 6.31
CA LEU A 9 5.34 5.64 7.45
C LEU A 9 6.17 6.92 7.27
N PRO A 10 5.57 8.11 7.45
CA PRO A 10 6.32 9.36 7.50
C PRO A 10 7.43 9.31 8.57
N SER A 11 8.51 10.04 8.35
CA SER A 11 9.70 10.02 9.22
C SER A 11 9.42 10.38 10.69
N ASP A 12 8.42 11.24 10.93
CA ASP A 12 7.97 11.66 12.26
C ASP A 12 6.97 10.68 12.93
N TYR A 13 6.47 9.66 12.22
CA TYR A 13 5.30 8.87 12.62
C TYR A 13 5.33 8.35 14.07
N HIS A 14 6.49 7.88 14.56
CA HIS A 14 6.63 7.35 15.92
C HIS A 14 6.94 8.41 17.00
N ASN A 15 7.25 9.64 16.59
CA ASN A 15 7.70 10.71 17.48
C ASN A 15 6.62 11.78 17.70
N SER A 16 5.41 11.55 17.18
CA SER A 16 4.30 12.49 17.25
C SER A 16 3.01 11.78 17.60
N GLU A 17 2.15 12.48 18.34
CA GLU A 17 0.78 12.06 18.62
C GLU A 17 -0.20 12.52 17.53
N GLN A 18 0.29 13.08 16.42
CA GLN A 18 -0.57 13.54 15.35
C GLN A 18 -1.32 12.40 14.67
N LYS A 19 -2.55 12.70 14.24
CA LYS A 19 -3.29 11.81 13.35
C LYS A 19 -2.82 12.04 11.93
N TRP A 20 -2.35 10.98 11.30
CA TRP A 20 -1.86 11.02 9.94
C TRP A 20 -2.95 10.62 8.94
N PRO A 21 -3.05 11.33 7.79
CA PRO A 21 -3.85 10.83 6.68
C PRO A 21 -3.30 9.50 6.17
N LEU A 22 -4.18 8.67 5.60
CA LEU A 22 -3.80 7.41 4.95
C LEU A 22 -4.20 7.48 3.47
N VAL A 23 -3.27 7.07 2.62
CA VAL A 23 -3.51 6.84 1.19
C VAL A 23 -3.44 5.34 0.91
N LEU A 24 -4.55 4.77 0.44
CA LEU A 24 -4.57 3.43 -0.14
C LEU A 24 -4.24 3.56 -1.63
N PHE A 25 -3.06 3.09 -2.03
CA PHE A 25 -2.62 3.09 -3.42
C PHE A 25 -2.83 1.71 -4.04
N LEU A 26 -3.67 1.64 -5.07
CA LEU A 26 -3.97 0.40 -5.80
C LEU A 26 -3.28 0.44 -7.16
N HIS A 27 -2.38 -0.53 -7.39
CA HIS A 27 -1.63 -0.65 -8.65
C HIS A 27 -2.51 -1.16 -9.81
N GLY A 28 -1.94 -1.16 -11.02
CA GLY A 28 -2.61 -1.61 -12.25
C GLY A 28 -2.53 -3.11 -12.48
N ILE A 29 -3.02 -3.57 -13.62
CA ILE A 29 -3.07 -5.02 -13.93
C ILE A 29 -1.68 -5.67 -14.03
N GLY A 30 -0.64 -4.88 -14.36
CA GLY A 30 0.72 -5.35 -14.64
C GLY A 30 1.54 -5.71 -13.40
N GLU A 31 1.16 -5.23 -12.22
CA GLU A 31 1.90 -5.48 -10.97
C GLU A 31 1.23 -6.55 -10.09
N ARG A 32 0.22 -7.25 -10.63
CA ARG A 32 -0.41 -8.38 -9.94
C ARG A 32 0.58 -9.52 -9.73
N GLY A 33 0.25 -10.39 -8.77
CA GLY A 33 1.00 -11.62 -8.53
C GLY A 33 1.42 -11.77 -7.07
N THR A 34 2.61 -12.33 -6.85
CA THR A 34 3.12 -12.66 -5.51
C THR A 34 4.45 -12.01 -5.16
N ASP A 35 5.03 -11.29 -6.12
CA ASP A 35 6.31 -10.58 -6.01
C ASP A 35 6.06 -9.10 -5.72
N LEU A 36 6.30 -8.69 -4.47
CA LEU A 36 6.03 -7.32 -4.00
C LEU A 36 6.91 -6.27 -4.69
N GLU A 37 8.05 -6.65 -5.28
CA GLU A 37 8.89 -5.69 -6.00
C GLU A 37 8.17 -5.10 -7.22
N LEU A 38 7.19 -5.82 -7.79
CA LEU A 38 6.36 -5.30 -8.87
C LEU A 38 5.54 -4.08 -8.45
N VAL A 39 5.11 -4.00 -7.19
CA VAL A 39 4.31 -2.87 -6.67
C VAL A 39 5.13 -1.58 -6.66
N LYS A 40 6.46 -1.66 -6.63
CA LYS A 40 7.38 -0.52 -6.62
C LYS A 40 7.70 0.03 -8.01
N LEU A 41 7.19 -0.58 -9.09
CA LEU A 41 7.56 -0.19 -10.44
C LEU A 41 7.00 1.18 -10.85
N PHE A 42 5.88 1.61 -10.26
CA PHE A 42 5.18 2.84 -10.65
C PHE A 42 4.49 3.53 -9.47
N GLY A 43 4.14 4.80 -9.66
CA GLY A 43 3.34 5.59 -8.71
C GLY A 43 4.04 5.84 -7.37
N ILE A 44 3.25 5.97 -6.31
CA ILE A 44 3.72 6.39 -4.99
C ILE A 44 4.80 5.43 -4.42
N PRO A 45 4.66 4.08 -4.50
CA PRO A 45 5.71 3.17 -4.03
C PRO A 45 7.06 3.37 -4.72
N LYS A 46 7.07 3.70 -6.01
CA LYS A 46 8.29 4.03 -6.74
C LYS A 46 8.93 5.30 -6.20
N GLU A 47 8.13 6.36 -6.05
CA GLU A 47 8.61 7.66 -5.57
C GLU A 47 9.21 7.54 -4.16
N ILE A 48 8.61 6.73 -3.30
CA ILE A 48 9.14 6.40 -1.96
C ILE A 48 10.49 5.69 -2.05
N GLU A 49 10.63 4.67 -2.93
CA GLU A 49 11.90 3.97 -3.14
C GLU A 49 12.99 4.91 -3.69
N GLU A 50 12.59 5.91 -4.48
CA GLU A 50 13.47 6.98 -4.99
C GLU A 50 13.76 8.09 -3.94
N GLY A 51 13.23 7.96 -2.72
CA GLY A 51 13.52 8.83 -1.58
C GLY A 51 12.57 10.02 -1.42
N VAL A 52 11.44 10.05 -2.11
CA VAL A 52 10.40 11.06 -1.89
C VAL A 52 9.70 10.78 -0.56
N GLU A 53 9.65 11.78 0.31
CA GLU A 53 8.93 11.71 1.58
C GLU A 53 7.52 12.29 1.44
N PHE A 54 6.55 11.64 2.07
CA PHE A 54 5.16 12.05 2.08
C PHE A 54 4.65 12.32 3.50
N PRO A 55 3.81 13.35 3.71
CA PRO A 55 3.24 13.65 5.02
C PRO A 55 1.98 12.81 5.32
N PHE A 56 1.96 11.53 4.93
CA PHE A 56 0.84 10.60 5.12
C PHE A 56 1.32 9.14 5.05
N LEU A 57 0.55 8.22 5.63
CA LEU A 57 0.79 6.78 5.47
C LEU A 57 0.43 6.38 4.04
N VAL A 58 1.18 5.43 3.50
CA VAL A 58 0.81 4.78 2.24
C VAL A 58 0.73 3.28 2.46
N VAL A 59 -0.43 2.72 2.13
CA VAL A 59 -0.64 1.28 2.07
C VAL A 59 -0.77 0.89 0.60
N SER A 60 0.09 0.00 0.12
CA SER A 60 0.10 -0.46 -1.27
C SER A 60 0.02 -1.98 -1.30
N PRO A 61 -1.18 -2.56 -1.24
CA PRO A 61 -1.35 -4.00 -1.37
C PRO A 61 -1.03 -4.48 -2.79
N GLN A 62 -0.68 -5.76 -2.90
CA GLN A 62 -0.57 -6.46 -4.18
C GLN A 62 -1.82 -7.30 -4.45
N CYS A 63 -2.46 -7.05 -5.58
CA CYS A 63 -3.57 -7.87 -6.06
C CYS A 63 -3.02 -9.21 -6.59
N PRO A 64 -3.60 -10.37 -6.20
CA PRO A 64 -3.22 -11.67 -6.75
C PRO A 64 -3.36 -11.75 -8.29
N GLU A 65 -2.62 -12.68 -8.90
CA GLU A 65 -2.54 -12.86 -10.36
C GLU A 65 -3.91 -13.04 -11.02
N ASP A 66 -4.75 -13.90 -10.43
CA ASP A 66 -6.01 -14.38 -11.01
C ASP A 66 -7.24 -13.57 -10.60
N THR A 67 -7.06 -12.36 -10.07
CA THR A 67 -8.16 -11.51 -9.57
C THR A 67 -7.97 -10.03 -9.94
N ILE A 68 -8.92 -9.21 -9.53
CA ILE A 68 -8.94 -7.76 -9.68
C ILE A 68 -9.44 -7.12 -8.38
N TRP A 69 -9.12 -5.84 -8.17
CA TRP A 69 -9.52 -5.12 -6.95
C TRP A 69 -11.01 -5.17 -6.63
N ALA A 70 -11.88 -5.15 -7.65
CA ALA A 70 -13.32 -5.23 -7.45
C ALA A 70 -13.77 -6.54 -6.76
N ASN A 71 -12.99 -7.62 -6.88
CA ASN A 71 -13.25 -8.90 -6.23
C ASN A 71 -12.56 -9.00 -4.85
N GLU A 72 -11.61 -8.11 -4.54
CA GLU A 72 -10.79 -8.14 -3.33
C GLU A 72 -11.24 -7.11 -2.28
N LEU A 73 -12.45 -6.55 -2.40
CA LEU A 73 -12.95 -5.50 -1.50
C LEU A 73 -12.94 -5.93 -0.02
N ASP A 74 -13.35 -7.17 0.27
CA ASP A 74 -13.34 -7.68 1.65
C ASP A 74 -11.92 -7.80 2.21
N ALA A 75 -10.96 -8.21 1.36
CA ALA A 75 -9.56 -8.30 1.74
C ALA A 75 -8.94 -6.91 1.96
N LEU A 76 -9.32 -5.92 1.15
CA LEU A 76 -8.93 -4.51 1.35
C LEU A 76 -9.50 -3.94 2.65
N HIS A 77 -10.78 -4.19 2.94
CA HIS A 77 -11.38 -3.77 4.22
C HIS A 77 -10.72 -4.43 5.42
N ALA A 78 -10.45 -5.73 5.35
CA ALA A 78 -9.75 -6.44 6.41
C ALA A 78 -8.33 -5.89 6.62
N LEU A 79 -7.58 -5.66 5.54
CA LEU A 79 -6.25 -5.06 5.60
C LEU A 79 -6.27 -3.68 6.25
N LEU A 80 -7.22 -2.82 5.87
CA LEU A 80 -7.32 -1.50 6.49
C LEU A 80 -7.68 -1.61 7.98
N GLY A 81 -8.60 -2.50 8.35
CA GLY A 81 -8.97 -2.72 9.76
C GLY A 81 -7.82 -3.23 10.65
N ASP A 82 -6.80 -3.86 10.08
CA ASP A 82 -5.58 -4.25 10.82
C ASP A 82 -4.58 -3.09 10.97
N ILE A 83 -4.69 -2.04 10.15
CA ILE A 83 -3.78 -0.88 10.13
C ILE A 83 -4.33 0.29 10.96
N ILE A 84 -5.67 0.48 10.99
CA ILE A 84 -6.33 1.61 11.65
C ILE A 84 -7.12 1.25 12.91
#